data_AF-A0A9D3ALB7-F1
#
_entry.id   AF-A0A9D3ALB7-F1
#
_cell.length_a   1.000
_cell.length_b   1.000
_cell.length_c   1.000
_cell.angle_alpha   90.00
_cell.angle_beta   90.00
_cell.angle_gamma   90.00
#
_symmetry.space_group_name_H-M   'P 1'
#
loop_
_entity.id
_entity.type
_entity.pdbx_description
1 polymer ?
#
loop_
_entity_poly.entity_id
_entity_poly.type
_entity_poly.pdbx_seq_one_letter_code
_entity_poly.pdbx_strand_id
1 'polypeptide(L)'
;MKKTLIKEISENDLQAVVDAYTLDDFYYPSIFPVMFTPTLTWRALSGDYGINVAADVVSYNVAAPKKTRNVIERLTGKIPKIEIVRVKEETDLNEYQHLQYYYSSEEGQRALMNWVYADTDFCFKGVNARLEWLALRALSTGGFVLDSSNNAGTVTETTVDFGVPEEHKLKATTAWNEENAASATPISDIRSVVAKGVGGGMLLKYMFMDLETFYAMMASDEAIDFCSSWVPQVGRLKIPNVDEVNIALKAHRLPEIRLIDTYVTLEGQSGQRTTVNPWERGVVTFVPELACGYTYHGPMADEMVTDSVATKVKREHILIKKYSTEDPVTEVTKGIANAIPVWGNADRCFLFDTLAGQGE
;
A
#
# COMPACT_ATOMS: atom_id res chain seq x y z
N MET A 1 21.21 22.56 18.41
CA MET A 1 19.95 21.82 18.61
C MET A 1 19.56 21.95 20.07
N LYS A 2 18.30 22.25 20.35
CA LYS A 2 17.73 22.40 21.68
C LYS A 2 16.52 21.47 21.82
N LYS A 3 16.08 21.25 23.06
CA LYS A 3 14.81 20.57 23.33
C LYS A 3 13.65 21.37 22.71
N THR A 4 12.54 20.71 22.40
CA THR A 4 11.32 21.35 21.90
C THR A 4 11.00 22.64 22.67
N LEU A 5 10.64 23.71 21.95
CA LEU A 5 10.23 25.00 22.54
C LEU A 5 8.79 24.96 23.06
N ILE A 6 8.03 23.92 22.69
CA ILE A 6 6.64 23.70 23.09
C ILE A 6 6.62 23.07 24.49
N LYS A 7 5.93 23.70 25.45
CA LYS A 7 6.00 23.31 26.87
C LYS A 7 5.07 22.15 27.20
N GLU A 8 4.02 21.98 26.42
CA GLU A 8 2.96 20.99 26.60
C GLU A 8 3.37 19.61 26.08
N ILE A 9 4.52 19.48 25.40
CA ILE A 9 5.03 18.20 24.91
C ILE A 9 6.03 17.62 25.91
N SER A 10 5.59 16.58 26.64
CA SER A 10 6.51 15.61 27.24
C SER A 10 6.70 14.39 26.32
N GLU A 11 7.76 13.62 26.53
CA GLU A 11 7.99 12.38 25.77
C GLU A 11 6.86 11.36 25.99
N ASN A 12 6.36 11.25 27.22
CA ASN A 12 5.25 10.36 27.56
C ASN A 12 3.95 10.76 26.87
N ASP A 13 3.62 12.07 26.86
CA ASP A 13 2.41 12.57 26.21
C ASP A 13 2.50 12.38 24.69
N LEU A 14 3.67 12.67 24.11
CA LEU A 14 3.92 12.46 22.69
C LEU A 14 3.82 10.98 22.31
N GLN A 15 4.35 10.06 23.13
CA GLN A 15 4.26 8.63 22.91
C GLN A 15 2.80 8.18 22.94
N ALA A 16 2.01 8.62 23.94
CA ALA A 16 0.60 8.30 24.04
C ALA A 16 -0.22 8.78 22.81
N VAL A 17 0.07 9.98 22.31
CA VAL A 17 -0.58 10.51 21.10
C VAL A 17 -0.20 9.71 19.86
N VAL A 18 1.09 9.40 19.69
CA VAL A 18 1.56 8.64 18.52
C VAL A 18 0.99 7.22 18.54
N ASP A 19 0.92 6.57 19.71
CA ASP A 19 0.33 5.23 19.88
C ASP A 19 -1.16 5.19 19.52
N ALA A 20 -1.88 6.31 19.67
CA ALA A 20 -3.29 6.44 19.35
C ALA A 20 -3.58 6.63 17.84
N TYR A 21 -2.58 6.96 17.02
CA TYR A 21 -2.78 7.03 15.57
C TYR A 21 -3.26 5.68 15.02
N THR A 22 -3.93 5.63 13.89
CA THR A 22 -4.29 4.35 13.24
C THR A 22 -3.83 4.35 11.80
N LEU A 23 -3.82 3.16 11.19
CA LEU A 23 -3.49 2.99 9.78
C LEU A 23 -4.73 2.62 8.96
N ASP A 24 -5.93 2.84 9.50
CA ASP A 24 -7.19 2.41 8.90
C ASP A 24 -7.47 3.11 7.55
N ASP A 25 -6.88 4.29 7.34
CA ASP A 25 -6.93 5.06 6.10
C ASP A 25 -6.05 4.47 4.98
N PHE A 26 -5.22 3.46 5.27
CA PHE A 26 -4.25 2.88 4.34
C PHE A 26 -4.56 1.41 4.05
N TYR A 27 -4.40 0.98 2.81
CA TYR A 27 -4.62 -0.42 2.42
C TYR A 27 -3.39 -1.29 2.69
N TYR A 28 -2.18 -0.73 2.57
CA TYR A 28 -0.93 -1.48 2.68
C TYR A 28 -0.76 -2.27 3.98
N PRO A 29 -1.23 -1.87 5.18
CA PRO A 29 -1.03 -2.66 6.39
C PRO A 29 -1.74 -4.02 6.34
N SER A 30 -2.87 -4.10 5.61
CA SER A 30 -3.62 -5.35 5.44
C SER A 30 -3.05 -6.24 4.34
N ILE A 31 -2.55 -5.62 3.27
CA ILE A 31 -2.01 -6.30 2.08
C ILE A 31 -0.53 -6.71 2.28
N PHE A 32 0.24 -5.83 2.92
CA PHE A 32 1.67 -5.96 3.26
C PHE A 32 1.88 -5.68 4.76
N PRO A 33 1.42 -6.57 5.65
CA PRO A 33 1.64 -6.43 7.08
C PRO A 33 3.11 -6.20 7.44
N VAL A 34 3.33 -5.45 8.52
CA VAL A 34 4.67 -5.02 8.93
C VAL A 34 5.47 -6.21 9.46
N MET A 35 6.72 -6.35 9.02
CA MET A 35 7.63 -7.41 9.45
C MET A 35 9.01 -6.84 9.81
N PHE A 36 9.45 -7.08 11.04
CA PHE A 36 10.77 -6.66 11.49
C PHE A 36 11.87 -7.52 10.88
N THR A 37 12.94 -6.88 10.43
CA THR A 37 14.22 -7.52 10.11
C THR A 37 15.35 -6.84 10.88
N PRO A 38 16.28 -7.61 11.48
CA PRO A 38 17.40 -7.04 12.22
C PRO A 38 18.44 -6.37 11.32
N THR A 39 18.36 -6.56 10.00
CA THR A 39 19.29 -5.98 9.02
C THR A 39 18.57 -5.05 8.06
N LEU A 40 19.27 -4.08 7.46
CA LEU A 40 18.73 -3.24 6.38
C LEU A 40 18.68 -3.98 5.03
N THR A 41 18.50 -5.29 5.07
CA THR A 41 18.29 -6.15 3.90
C THR A 41 17.03 -6.96 4.12
N TRP A 42 16.22 -7.06 3.08
CA TRP A 42 15.04 -7.90 3.05
C TRP A 42 15.31 -9.13 2.19
N ARG A 43 14.60 -10.21 2.51
CA ARG A 43 14.68 -11.48 1.79
C ARG A 43 13.28 -12.07 1.74
N ALA A 44 12.70 -12.15 0.56
CA ALA A 44 11.42 -12.83 0.36
C ALA A 44 11.68 -14.21 -0.26
N LEU A 45 10.99 -15.21 0.28
CA LEU A 45 11.02 -16.60 -0.19
C LEU A 45 9.67 -16.87 -0.87
N SER A 46 9.63 -16.98 -2.19
CA SER A 46 8.35 -17.20 -2.87
C SER A 46 7.80 -18.63 -2.66
N GLY A 47 8.66 -19.56 -2.28
CA GLY A 47 8.33 -20.99 -2.13
C GLY A 47 7.42 -21.38 -0.96
N ASP A 48 7.06 -20.46 -0.06
CA ASP A 48 6.19 -20.74 1.10
C ASP A 48 4.69 -20.67 0.77
N TYR A 49 4.29 -20.04 -0.34
CA TYR A 49 2.87 -19.76 -0.66
C TYR A 49 2.16 -20.89 -1.43
N GLY A 50 2.65 -22.13 -1.34
CA GLY A 50 2.23 -23.27 -2.14
C GLY A 50 0.93 -23.96 -1.72
N ILE A 51 0.28 -24.65 -2.67
CA ILE A 51 -0.72 -25.67 -2.34
C ILE A 51 -0.03 -26.80 -1.58
N ASN A 52 -0.70 -27.35 -0.56
CA ASN A 52 -0.18 -28.48 0.22
C ASN A 52 0.21 -29.66 -0.67
N VAL A 53 1.45 -30.13 -0.52
CA VAL A 53 1.94 -31.34 -1.18
C VAL A 53 1.30 -32.56 -0.51
N ALA A 54 0.59 -33.37 -1.28
CA ALA A 54 -0.07 -34.57 -0.76
C ALA A 54 0.96 -35.62 -0.27
N ALA A 55 0.63 -36.28 0.83
CA ALA A 55 1.37 -37.45 1.30
C ALA A 55 1.09 -38.66 0.40
N ASP A 56 2.08 -39.53 0.25
CA ASP A 56 1.90 -40.79 -0.48
C ASP A 56 1.28 -41.85 0.44
N VAL A 57 0.39 -42.69 -0.12
CA VAL A 57 -0.08 -43.89 0.58
C VAL A 57 1.03 -44.93 0.50
N VAL A 58 1.62 -45.28 1.64
CA VAL A 58 2.74 -46.22 1.74
C VAL A 58 2.33 -47.53 2.42
N SER A 59 2.96 -48.62 2.01
CA SER A 59 2.77 -49.93 2.65
C SER A 59 3.36 -49.95 4.06
N TYR A 60 2.77 -50.76 4.94
CA TYR A 60 3.34 -51.02 6.26
C TYR A 60 4.78 -51.56 6.14
N ASN A 61 5.68 -51.06 6.98
CA ASN A 61 7.12 -51.40 7.02
C ASN A 61 7.98 -50.88 5.85
N VAL A 62 7.54 -49.86 5.10
CA VAL A 62 8.36 -49.18 4.08
C VAL A 62 8.64 -47.73 4.49
N ALA A 63 9.85 -47.23 4.20
CA ALA A 63 10.20 -45.84 4.46
C ALA A 63 9.42 -44.88 3.54
N ALA A 64 8.96 -43.77 4.09
CA ALA A 64 8.22 -42.77 3.32
C ALA A 64 9.07 -42.15 2.20
N PRO A 65 8.53 -41.98 0.99
CA PRO A 65 9.19 -41.22 -0.08
C PRO A 65 9.49 -39.79 0.38
N LYS A 66 10.74 -39.35 0.18
CA LYS A 66 11.15 -38.00 0.53
C LYS A 66 10.61 -37.02 -0.51
N LYS A 67 9.80 -36.05 -0.07
CA LYS A 67 9.39 -34.92 -0.93
C LYS A 67 10.53 -33.91 -1.04
N THR A 68 10.68 -33.32 -2.21
CA THR A 68 11.67 -32.27 -2.47
C THR A 68 11.26 -30.97 -1.78
N ARG A 69 12.24 -30.22 -1.27
CA ARG A 69 12.00 -28.82 -0.88
C ARG A 69 11.90 -27.98 -2.15
N ASN A 70 11.01 -27.00 -2.16
CA ASN A 70 10.92 -26.05 -3.27
C ASN A 70 12.28 -25.36 -3.45
N VAL A 71 12.74 -25.21 -4.69
CA VAL A 71 13.91 -24.38 -5.02
C VAL A 71 13.45 -22.95 -4.81
N ILE A 72 13.93 -22.32 -3.75
CA ILE A 72 13.47 -20.99 -3.35
C ILE A 72 14.22 -19.97 -4.20
N GLU A 73 13.53 -19.37 -5.18
CA GLU A 73 14.01 -18.13 -5.77
C GLU A 73 14.02 -17.05 -4.70
N ARG A 74 15.18 -16.40 -4.55
CA ARG A 74 15.45 -15.48 -3.46
C ARG A 74 15.46 -14.07 -4.00
N LEU A 75 14.33 -13.39 -3.86
CA LEU A 75 14.30 -11.94 -4.00
C LEU A 75 14.99 -11.32 -2.79
N THR A 76 15.99 -10.47 -3.04
CA THR A 76 16.77 -9.79 -2.01
C THR A 76 16.99 -8.35 -2.41
N GLY A 77 16.95 -7.46 -1.43
CA GLY A 77 17.19 -6.04 -1.67
C GLY A 77 17.60 -5.32 -0.39
N LYS A 78 17.89 -4.03 -0.54
CA LYS A 78 18.19 -3.13 0.58
C LYS A 78 16.91 -2.42 1.00
N ILE A 79 16.78 -2.19 2.31
CA ILE A 79 15.68 -1.40 2.87
C ILE A 79 16.07 0.09 2.75
N PRO A 80 15.29 0.90 2.02
CA PRO A 80 15.53 2.32 1.90
C PRO A 80 15.12 3.04 3.20
N LYS A 81 15.62 4.27 3.33
CA LYS A 81 15.21 5.19 4.37
C LYS A 81 14.12 6.12 3.82
N ILE A 82 13.01 6.21 4.53
CA ILE A 82 11.91 7.15 4.27
C ILE A 82 11.96 8.20 5.37
N GLU A 83 12.03 9.47 4.98
CA GLU A 83 12.01 10.60 5.92
C GLU A 83 11.13 11.72 5.41
N ILE A 84 10.43 12.35 6.35
CA ILE A 84 9.68 13.58 6.11
C ILE A 84 9.97 14.54 7.26
N VAL A 85 10.15 15.82 6.94
CA VAL A 85 10.41 16.88 7.92
C VAL A 85 9.39 17.98 7.71
N ARG A 86 8.85 18.51 8.80
CA ARG A 86 8.08 19.74 8.83
C ARG A 86 8.66 20.68 9.87
N VAL A 87 8.76 21.94 9.49
CA VAL A 87 9.37 22.99 10.31
C VAL A 87 8.31 24.04 10.58
N LYS A 88 8.20 24.46 11.83
CA LYS A 88 7.50 25.68 12.23
C LYS A 88 8.51 26.81 12.37
N GLU A 89 8.23 27.92 11.71
CA GLU A 89 9.09 29.09 11.67
C GLU A 89 8.78 30.04 12.84
N GLU A 90 9.57 31.11 12.98
CA GLU A 90 9.41 32.11 14.05
C GLU A 90 7.99 32.72 14.09
N THR A 91 7.38 32.94 12.91
CA THR A 91 5.99 33.43 12.80
C THR A 91 4.98 32.46 13.40
N ASP A 92 5.16 31.16 13.19
CA ASP A 92 4.30 30.13 13.77
C ASP A 92 4.50 30.04 15.29
N LEU A 93 5.74 30.20 15.76
CA LEU A 93 6.05 30.22 17.19
C LEU A 93 5.43 31.43 17.91
N ASN A 94 5.32 32.58 17.23
CA ASN A 94 4.58 33.72 17.74
C ASN A 94 3.07 33.44 17.81
N GLU A 95 2.50 32.73 16.83
CA GLU A 95 1.11 32.26 16.89
C GLU A 95 0.87 31.34 18.10
N TYR A 96 1.80 30.44 18.39
CA TYR A 96 1.74 29.60 19.58
C TYR A 96 1.69 30.42 20.89
N GLN A 97 2.47 31.50 21.00
CA GLN A 97 2.36 32.40 22.15
C GLN A 97 0.97 33.02 22.26
N HIS A 98 0.36 33.40 21.12
CA HIS A 98 -1.02 33.88 21.10
C HIS A 98 -2.02 32.82 21.54
N LEU A 99 -1.89 31.58 21.07
CA LEU A 99 -2.76 30.46 21.46
C LEU A 99 -2.68 30.16 22.97
N GLN A 100 -1.51 30.31 23.59
CA GLN A 100 -1.36 30.15 25.04
C GLN A 100 -2.20 31.14 25.85
N TYR A 101 -2.44 32.36 25.36
CA TYR A 101 -3.31 33.32 26.05
C TYR A 101 -4.78 32.90 26.08
N TYR A 102 -5.24 32.13 25.09
CA TYR A 102 -6.61 31.65 24.99
C TYR A 102 -6.85 30.30 25.69
N TYR A 103 -5.83 29.75 26.37
CA TYR A 103 -5.88 28.43 27.02
C TYR A 103 -6.95 28.30 28.14
N SER A 104 -7.52 29.41 28.61
CA SER A 104 -8.55 29.40 29.64
C SER A 104 -9.92 28.91 29.14
N SER A 105 -10.15 28.87 27.83
CA SER A 105 -11.37 28.30 27.23
C SER A 105 -11.11 26.89 26.67
N GLU A 106 -12.14 26.04 26.69
CA GLU A 106 -12.06 24.68 26.13
C GLU A 106 -11.70 24.70 24.63
N GLU A 107 -12.27 25.67 23.89
CA GLU A 107 -11.96 25.88 22.47
C GLU A 107 -10.49 26.25 22.24
N GLY A 108 -9.93 27.11 23.11
CA GLY A 108 -8.52 27.50 23.06
C GLY A 108 -7.58 26.35 23.42
N GLN A 109 -7.96 25.50 24.40
CA GLN A 109 -7.21 24.28 24.73
C GLN A 109 -7.15 23.32 23.54
N ARG A 110 -8.28 23.09 22.87
CA ARG A 110 -8.33 22.24 21.68
C ARG A 110 -7.51 22.81 20.53
N ALA A 111 -7.59 24.12 20.29
CA ALA A 111 -6.81 24.80 19.25
C ALA A 111 -5.30 24.66 19.50
N LEU A 112 -4.86 24.86 20.75
CA LEU A 112 -3.47 24.67 21.15
C LEU A 112 -3.01 23.23 20.92
N MET A 113 -3.77 22.23 21.39
CA MET A 113 -3.41 20.82 21.22
C MET A 113 -3.34 20.41 19.74
N ASN A 114 -4.29 20.86 18.93
CA ASN A 114 -4.26 20.62 17.48
C ASN A 114 -3.00 21.21 16.85
N TRP A 115 -2.63 22.44 17.19
CA TRP A 115 -1.43 23.10 16.67
C TRP A 115 -0.14 22.36 17.07
N VAL A 116 -0.08 21.92 18.34
CA VAL A 116 1.07 21.24 18.95
C VAL A 116 1.35 19.88 18.29
N TYR A 117 0.31 19.08 18.05
CA TYR A 117 0.44 17.72 17.52
C TYR A 117 0.24 17.60 16.00
N ALA A 118 -0.20 18.66 15.32
CA ALA A 118 -0.45 18.65 13.86
C ALA A 118 0.75 18.16 13.05
N ASP A 119 1.96 18.62 13.37
CA ASP A 119 3.15 18.22 12.60
C ASP A 119 3.55 16.77 12.87
N THR A 120 3.24 16.24 14.07
CA THR A 120 3.49 14.84 14.41
C THR A 120 2.56 13.92 13.63
N ASP A 121 1.27 14.25 13.56
CA ASP A 121 0.29 13.53 12.73
C ASP A 121 0.69 13.59 11.25
N PHE A 122 1.05 14.78 10.76
CA PHE A 122 1.52 14.99 9.40
C PHE A 122 2.74 14.12 9.06
N CYS A 123 3.77 14.11 9.91
CA CYS A 123 4.95 13.31 9.68
C CYS A 123 4.66 11.81 9.75
N PHE A 124 3.81 11.36 10.67
CA PHE A 124 3.41 9.95 10.78
C PHE A 124 2.64 9.50 9.54
N LYS A 125 1.60 10.25 9.14
CA LYS A 125 0.82 9.96 7.93
C LYS A 125 1.64 10.07 6.66
N GLY A 126 2.57 11.03 6.57
CA GLY A 126 3.43 11.20 5.40
C GLY A 126 4.34 10.00 5.12
N VAL A 127 4.90 9.38 6.17
CA VAL A 127 5.69 8.14 6.01
C VAL A 127 4.80 6.99 5.53
N ASN A 128 3.62 6.80 6.14
CA ASN A 128 2.69 5.74 5.74
C ASN A 128 2.10 5.96 4.35
N ALA A 129 1.84 7.19 3.94
CA ALA A 129 1.39 7.52 2.60
C ALA A 129 2.45 7.17 1.53
N ARG A 130 3.75 7.28 1.86
CA ARG A 130 4.80 6.79 0.98
C ARG A 130 4.82 5.26 0.90
N LEU A 131 4.62 4.56 2.02
CA LEU A 131 4.53 3.10 2.04
C LEU A 131 3.32 2.59 1.26
N GLU A 132 2.17 3.26 1.41
CA GLU A 132 0.96 3.04 0.62
C GLU A 132 1.25 3.17 -0.87
N TRP A 133 1.90 4.27 -1.27
CA TRP A 133 2.23 4.49 -2.67
C TRP A 133 3.12 3.38 -3.23
N LEU A 134 4.17 2.99 -2.51
CA LEU A 134 5.08 1.92 -2.92
C LEU A 134 4.36 0.56 -3.02
N ALA A 135 3.50 0.24 -2.06
CA ALA A 135 2.79 -1.03 -1.98
C ALA A 135 1.77 -1.20 -3.11
N LEU A 136 0.99 -0.16 -3.38
CA LEU A 136 -0.04 -0.20 -4.42
C LEU A 136 0.58 -0.18 -5.82
N ARG A 137 1.67 0.58 -6.04
CA ARG A 137 2.44 0.51 -7.30
C ARG A 137 3.03 -0.87 -7.53
N ALA A 138 3.59 -1.48 -6.49
CA ALA A 138 4.12 -2.84 -6.54
C ALA A 138 3.04 -3.83 -7.02
N LEU A 139 1.85 -3.77 -6.44
CA LEU A 139 0.74 -4.64 -6.82
C LEU A 139 0.17 -4.36 -8.20
N SER A 140 0.08 -3.11 -8.63
CA SER A 140 -0.56 -2.76 -9.90
C SER A 140 0.38 -2.83 -11.10
N THR A 141 1.70 -2.81 -10.89
CA THR A 141 2.70 -2.80 -11.99
C THR A 141 3.73 -3.92 -11.91
N GLY A 142 3.72 -4.72 -10.84
CA GLY A 142 4.73 -5.73 -10.55
C GLY A 142 6.01 -5.15 -9.92
N GLY A 143 6.06 -3.85 -9.69
CA GLY A 143 7.25 -3.15 -9.22
C GLY A 143 7.01 -1.67 -8.96
N PHE A 144 8.08 -0.87 -8.91
CA PHE A 144 7.96 0.59 -8.93
C PHE A 144 9.28 1.25 -9.36
N VAL A 145 9.18 2.52 -9.76
CA VAL A 145 10.31 3.40 -10.08
C VAL A 145 10.18 4.67 -9.26
N LEU A 146 11.26 5.11 -8.64
CA LEU A 146 11.35 6.43 -8.04
C LEU A 146 12.13 7.36 -8.96
N ASP A 147 11.55 8.51 -9.29
CA ASP A 147 12.14 9.52 -10.15
C ASP A 147 11.92 10.92 -9.57
N SER A 148 12.46 11.94 -10.24
CA SER A 148 12.37 13.33 -9.76
C SER A 148 10.95 13.90 -9.78
N SER A 149 10.02 13.29 -10.51
CA SER A 149 8.60 13.70 -10.55
C SER A 149 7.81 13.15 -9.35
N ASN A 150 8.20 11.98 -8.84
CA ASN A 150 7.44 11.27 -7.81
C ASN A 150 8.17 11.15 -6.46
N ASN A 151 9.45 11.51 -6.40
CA ASN A 151 10.27 11.48 -5.19
C ASN A 151 11.35 12.57 -5.18
N ALA A 152 11.36 13.40 -4.14
CA ALA A 152 12.38 14.42 -3.97
C ALA A 152 13.76 13.86 -3.55
N GLY A 153 13.79 12.63 -3.02
CA GLY A 153 15.01 11.97 -2.54
C GLY A 153 15.69 11.12 -3.61
N THR A 154 15.78 9.81 -3.33
CA THR A 154 16.45 8.86 -4.22
C THR A 154 15.69 8.64 -5.52
N VAL A 155 16.41 8.74 -6.63
CA VAL A 155 15.98 8.25 -7.95
C VAL A 155 16.50 6.83 -8.11
N THR A 156 15.64 5.88 -8.46
CA THR A 156 16.05 4.50 -8.77
C THR A 156 16.69 4.47 -10.16
N GLU A 157 17.89 3.90 -10.28
CA GLU A 157 18.57 3.72 -11.58
C GLU A 157 17.89 2.65 -12.46
N THR A 158 17.22 1.68 -11.83
CA THR A 158 16.49 0.59 -12.47
C THR A 158 15.21 0.31 -11.68
N THR A 159 14.16 -0.15 -12.38
CA THR A 159 12.88 -0.54 -11.77
C THR A 159 13.11 -1.57 -10.67
N VAL A 160 12.49 -1.34 -9.51
CA VAL A 160 12.37 -2.38 -8.49
C VAL A 160 11.31 -3.35 -8.98
N ASP A 161 11.74 -4.51 -9.47
CA ASP A 161 10.86 -5.57 -9.99
C ASP A 161 10.76 -6.71 -8.96
N PHE A 162 9.52 -7.11 -8.65
CA PHE A 162 9.25 -8.23 -7.75
C PHE A 162 9.11 -9.56 -8.47
N GLY A 163 9.28 -9.60 -9.80
CA GLY A 163 9.38 -10.83 -10.57
C GLY A 163 8.02 -11.46 -10.87
N VAL A 164 7.01 -10.65 -11.22
CA VAL A 164 5.78 -11.19 -11.81
C VAL A 164 6.13 -11.82 -13.17
N PRO A 165 5.89 -13.13 -13.39
CA PRO A 165 6.25 -13.80 -14.63
C PRO A 165 5.60 -13.15 -15.85
N GLU A 166 6.31 -13.08 -16.97
CA GLU A 166 5.78 -12.48 -18.21
C GLU A 166 4.51 -13.18 -18.70
N GLU A 167 4.43 -14.51 -18.53
CA GLU A 167 3.24 -15.30 -18.83
C GLU A 167 2.02 -15.00 -17.94
N HIS A 168 2.24 -14.33 -16.80
CA HIS A 168 1.20 -13.87 -15.88
C HIS A 168 0.79 -12.40 -16.12
N LYS A 169 1.47 -11.70 -17.03
CA LYS A 169 1.10 -10.37 -17.50
C LYS A 169 0.22 -10.51 -18.73
N LEU A 170 -1.08 -10.41 -18.51
CA LEU A 170 -2.12 -10.62 -19.51
C LEU A 170 -2.76 -9.28 -19.86
N LYS A 171 -3.47 -9.26 -20.99
CA LYS A 171 -4.15 -8.07 -21.47
C LYS A 171 -5.45 -8.43 -22.15
N ALA A 172 -6.41 -7.52 -22.09
CA ALA A 172 -7.65 -7.61 -22.84
C ALA A 172 -7.36 -7.63 -24.35
N THR A 173 -8.25 -8.29 -25.10
CA THR A 173 -8.23 -8.18 -26.58
C THR A 173 -8.99 -6.93 -27.04
N THR A 174 -10.02 -6.55 -26.28
CA THR A 174 -10.81 -5.35 -26.50
C THR A 174 -10.86 -4.59 -25.19
N ALA A 175 -10.46 -3.32 -25.23
CA ALA A 175 -10.35 -2.49 -24.04
C ALA A 175 -11.70 -2.40 -23.32
N TRP A 176 -11.67 -2.52 -22.00
CA TRP A 176 -12.84 -2.31 -21.15
C TRP A 176 -13.11 -0.80 -21.09
N ASN A 177 -14.17 -0.35 -21.73
CA ASN A 177 -14.66 1.03 -21.69
C ASN A 177 -16.08 1.10 -22.27
N GLU A 178 -16.73 2.26 -22.14
CA GLU A 178 -18.07 2.51 -22.66
C GLU A 178 -18.16 2.37 -24.19
N GLU A 179 -17.11 2.76 -24.93
CA GLU A 179 -17.09 2.70 -26.41
C GLU A 179 -17.16 1.25 -26.92
N ASN A 180 -16.60 0.32 -26.16
CA ASN A 180 -16.58 -1.10 -26.45
C ASN A 180 -17.63 -1.90 -25.67
N ALA A 181 -18.68 -1.26 -25.13
CA ALA A 181 -19.66 -1.93 -24.26
C ALA A 181 -20.20 -3.26 -24.83
N ALA A 182 -20.45 -3.33 -26.13
CA ALA A 182 -20.99 -4.52 -26.81
C ALA A 182 -19.95 -5.60 -27.17
N SER A 183 -18.66 -5.28 -27.13
CA SER A 183 -17.57 -6.14 -27.62
C SER A 183 -16.53 -6.50 -26.55
N ALA A 184 -16.37 -5.68 -25.51
CA ALA A 184 -15.54 -5.96 -24.36
C ALA A 184 -16.15 -7.14 -23.56
N THR A 185 -15.30 -8.08 -23.15
CA THR A 185 -15.73 -9.31 -22.47
C THR A 185 -14.99 -9.53 -21.14
N PRO A 186 -15.16 -8.62 -20.15
CA PRO A 186 -14.43 -8.69 -18.88
C PRO A 186 -14.66 -9.96 -18.07
N ILE A 187 -15.86 -10.55 -18.11
CA ILE A 187 -16.15 -11.78 -17.35
C ILE A 187 -15.45 -12.97 -18.00
N SER A 188 -15.42 -13.01 -19.33
CA SER A 188 -14.64 -14.01 -20.08
C SER A 188 -13.14 -13.84 -19.87
N ASP A 189 -12.64 -12.60 -19.86
CA ASP A 189 -11.26 -12.26 -19.54
C ASP A 189 -10.89 -12.78 -18.13
N ILE A 190 -11.68 -12.45 -17.11
CA ILE A 190 -11.50 -12.94 -15.72
C ILE A 190 -11.45 -14.47 -15.67
N ARG A 191 -12.38 -15.16 -16.37
CA ARG A 191 -12.38 -16.63 -16.44
C ARG A 191 -11.12 -17.19 -17.08
N SER A 192 -10.57 -16.51 -18.08
CA SER A 192 -9.34 -16.92 -18.75
C SER A 192 -8.13 -16.83 -17.81
N VAL A 193 -8.03 -15.76 -17.01
CA VAL A 193 -6.98 -15.60 -16.00
C VAL A 193 -7.10 -16.68 -14.93
N VAL A 194 -8.31 -16.93 -14.43
CA VAL A 194 -8.58 -18.00 -13.45
C VAL A 194 -8.21 -19.38 -14.01
N ALA A 195 -8.55 -19.67 -15.26
CA ALA A 195 -8.20 -20.93 -15.91
C ALA A 195 -6.68 -21.11 -16.03
N LYS A 196 -5.93 -20.05 -16.38
CA LYS A 196 -4.46 -20.06 -16.40
C LYS A 196 -3.89 -20.29 -15.00
N GLY A 197 -4.40 -19.58 -14.00
CA GLY A 197 -4.01 -19.76 -12.59
C GLY A 197 -4.19 -21.20 -12.13
N VAL A 198 -5.37 -21.79 -12.36
CA VAL A 198 -5.67 -23.19 -12.02
C VAL A 198 -4.75 -24.15 -12.78
N GLY A 199 -4.48 -23.90 -14.07
CA GLY A 199 -3.54 -24.67 -14.87
C GLY A 199 -2.11 -24.65 -14.31
N GLY A 200 -1.71 -23.55 -13.66
CA GLY A 200 -0.45 -23.40 -12.94
C GLY A 200 -0.47 -23.83 -11.47
N GLY A 201 -1.55 -24.44 -10.97
CA GLY A 201 -1.68 -24.84 -9.56
C GLY A 201 -1.83 -23.67 -8.59
N MET A 202 -2.47 -22.58 -9.03
CA MET A 202 -2.78 -21.39 -8.26
C MET A 202 -4.30 -21.21 -8.17
N LEU A 203 -4.81 -20.97 -6.96
CA LEU A 203 -6.22 -20.64 -6.75
C LEU A 203 -6.33 -19.15 -6.49
N LEU A 204 -6.70 -18.39 -7.52
CA LEU A 204 -6.94 -16.96 -7.44
C LEU A 204 -8.26 -16.72 -6.71
N LYS A 205 -8.22 -15.97 -5.62
CA LYS A 205 -9.39 -15.73 -4.73
C LYS A 205 -9.84 -14.29 -4.72
N TYR A 206 -8.94 -13.35 -5.01
CA TYR A 206 -9.23 -11.92 -4.97
C TYR A 206 -8.69 -11.21 -6.22
N MET A 207 -9.32 -10.10 -6.59
CA MET A 207 -8.92 -9.18 -7.65
C MET A 207 -8.88 -7.76 -7.08
N PHE A 208 -7.71 -7.14 -7.10
CA PHE A 208 -7.57 -5.72 -6.79
C PHE A 208 -7.70 -4.89 -8.07
N MET A 209 -8.45 -3.79 -8.02
CA MET A 209 -8.57 -2.82 -9.10
C MET A 209 -8.99 -1.46 -8.54
N ASP A 210 -8.72 -0.38 -9.27
CA ASP A 210 -9.25 0.94 -8.92
C ASP A 210 -10.72 1.11 -9.33
N LEU A 211 -11.35 2.16 -8.81
CA LEU A 211 -12.76 2.45 -9.03
C LEU A 211 -13.09 2.71 -10.52
N GLU A 212 -12.21 3.37 -11.27
CA GLU A 212 -12.44 3.67 -12.69
C GLU A 212 -12.39 2.39 -13.53
N THR A 213 -11.47 1.48 -13.23
CA THR A 213 -11.41 0.16 -13.88
C THR A 213 -12.66 -0.67 -13.60
N PHE A 214 -13.19 -0.61 -12.38
CA PHE A 214 -14.47 -1.25 -12.05
C PHE A 214 -15.65 -0.66 -12.84
N TYR A 215 -15.73 0.67 -12.97
CA TYR A 215 -16.76 1.30 -13.79
C TYR A 215 -16.63 0.93 -15.27
N ALA A 216 -15.41 0.87 -15.79
CA ALA A 216 -15.15 0.44 -17.15
C ALA A 216 -15.55 -1.02 -17.40
N MET A 217 -15.34 -1.90 -16.42
CA MET A 217 -15.83 -3.29 -16.45
C MET A 217 -17.35 -3.34 -16.51
N MET A 218 -18.03 -2.57 -15.65
CA MET A 218 -19.48 -2.54 -15.53
C MET A 218 -20.19 -1.77 -16.66
N ALA A 219 -19.45 -1.12 -17.55
CA ALA A 219 -19.98 -0.54 -18.77
C ALA A 219 -20.25 -1.59 -19.86
N SER A 220 -19.68 -2.79 -19.76
CA SER A 220 -19.87 -3.84 -20.77
C SER A 220 -21.22 -4.57 -20.61
N ASP A 221 -21.82 -4.93 -21.75
CA ASP A 221 -23.06 -5.71 -21.79
C ASP A 221 -22.85 -7.07 -21.11
N GLU A 222 -21.69 -7.72 -21.29
CA GLU A 222 -21.37 -9.01 -20.67
C GLU A 222 -21.37 -8.95 -19.14
N ALA A 223 -20.77 -7.91 -18.53
CA ALA A 223 -20.72 -7.77 -17.08
C ALA A 223 -22.11 -7.51 -16.48
N ILE A 224 -22.91 -6.67 -17.15
CA ILE A 224 -24.27 -6.35 -16.72
C ILE A 224 -25.16 -7.60 -16.81
N ASP A 225 -25.13 -8.32 -17.93
CA ASP A 225 -25.89 -9.55 -18.14
C ASP A 225 -25.48 -10.63 -17.15
N PHE A 226 -24.19 -10.77 -16.86
CA PHE A 226 -23.68 -11.69 -15.85
C PHE A 226 -24.27 -11.42 -14.47
N CYS A 227 -24.50 -10.15 -14.10
CA CYS A 227 -25.05 -9.78 -12.79
C CYS A 227 -26.59 -9.73 -12.77
N SER A 228 -27.26 -9.84 -13.92
CA SER A 228 -28.70 -9.61 -14.07
C SER A 228 -29.59 -10.51 -13.20
N SER A 229 -29.20 -11.76 -12.94
CA SER A 229 -30.00 -12.68 -12.10
C SER A 229 -29.84 -12.42 -10.59
N TRP A 230 -28.91 -11.55 -10.19
CA TRP A 230 -28.59 -11.22 -8.80
C TRP A 230 -29.07 -9.82 -8.42
N VAL A 231 -29.36 -8.97 -9.41
CA VAL A 231 -29.88 -7.62 -9.23
C VAL A 231 -31.28 -7.53 -9.83
N PRO A 232 -32.35 -7.45 -9.03
CA PRO A 232 -33.71 -7.33 -9.53
C PRO A 232 -33.87 -6.11 -10.45
N GLN A 233 -34.06 -6.34 -11.74
CA GLN A 233 -34.24 -5.28 -12.74
C GLN A 233 -35.73 -4.91 -12.80
N VAL A 234 -36.13 -3.77 -12.23
CA VAL A 234 -37.49 -3.23 -12.38
C VAL A 234 -37.44 -1.95 -13.23
N GLY A 235 -37.77 -2.08 -14.51
CA GLY A 235 -38.04 -0.96 -15.43
C GLY A 235 -36.83 -0.17 -15.96
N ARG A 236 -35.71 -0.10 -15.23
CA ARG A 236 -34.44 0.49 -15.70
C ARG A 236 -33.27 -0.44 -15.38
N LEU A 237 -32.28 -0.43 -16.29
CA LEU A 237 -30.99 -1.08 -16.09
C LEU A 237 -30.34 -0.50 -14.83
N LYS A 238 -30.23 -1.30 -13.76
CA LYS A 238 -29.48 -0.96 -12.56
C LYS A 238 -28.07 -1.47 -12.72
N ILE A 239 -27.09 -0.56 -12.72
CA ILE A 239 -25.65 -0.90 -12.66
C ILE A 239 -25.38 -1.46 -11.26
N PRO A 240 -24.96 -2.73 -11.14
CA PRO A 240 -24.62 -3.34 -9.86
C PRO A 240 -23.48 -2.61 -9.14
N ASN A 241 -23.56 -2.53 -7.81
CA ASN A 241 -22.41 -2.13 -7.00
C ASN A 241 -21.43 -3.30 -6.79
N VAL A 242 -20.24 -3.03 -6.24
CA VAL A 242 -19.21 -4.07 -6.05
C VAL A 242 -19.68 -5.25 -5.20
N ASP A 243 -20.51 -5.02 -4.18
CA ASP A 243 -21.03 -6.09 -3.31
C ASP A 243 -21.96 -7.04 -4.09
N GLU A 244 -22.85 -6.47 -4.92
CA GLU A 244 -23.75 -7.23 -5.80
C GLU A 244 -22.95 -8.04 -6.85
N VAL A 245 -21.92 -7.44 -7.45
CA VAL A 245 -21.03 -8.14 -8.38
C VAL A 245 -20.28 -9.28 -7.67
N ASN A 246 -19.77 -9.05 -6.46
CA ASN A 246 -19.05 -10.05 -5.67
C ASN A 246 -19.92 -11.25 -5.31
N ILE A 247 -21.22 -11.06 -5.07
CA ILE A 247 -22.16 -12.18 -4.87
C ILE A 247 -22.23 -13.04 -6.14
N ALA A 248 -22.37 -12.43 -7.31
CA ALA A 248 -22.41 -13.15 -8.59
C ALA A 248 -21.09 -13.87 -8.88
N LEU A 249 -19.95 -13.19 -8.75
CA LEU A 249 -18.61 -13.77 -8.92
C LEU A 249 -18.42 -15.00 -8.02
N LYS A 250 -18.75 -14.87 -6.73
CA LYS A 250 -18.63 -15.97 -5.76
C LYS A 250 -19.54 -17.15 -6.10
N ALA A 251 -20.76 -16.90 -6.57
CA ALA A 251 -21.68 -17.96 -7.01
C ALA A 251 -21.10 -18.77 -8.18
N HIS A 252 -20.30 -18.12 -9.03
CA HIS A 252 -19.58 -18.74 -10.14
C HIS A 252 -18.15 -19.20 -9.80
N ARG A 253 -17.75 -19.15 -8.52
CA ARG A 253 -16.39 -19.48 -8.03
C ARG A 253 -15.29 -18.64 -8.69
N LEU A 254 -15.60 -17.40 -9.03
CA LEU A 254 -14.66 -16.41 -9.50
C LEU A 254 -14.09 -15.59 -8.33
N PRO A 255 -12.90 -14.97 -8.49
CA PRO A 255 -12.30 -14.13 -7.46
C PRO A 255 -13.20 -12.98 -7.02
N GLU A 256 -13.09 -12.57 -5.77
CA GLU A 256 -13.79 -11.41 -5.21
C GLU A 256 -13.03 -10.10 -5.52
N ILE A 257 -13.74 -9.07 -5.97
CA ILE A 257 -13.20 -7.74 -6.22
C ILE A 257 -12.95 -7.00 -4.91
N ARG A 258 -11.76 -6.41 -4.79
CA ARG A 258 -11.34 -5.48 -3.75
C ARG A 258 -10.96 -4.16 -4.40
N LEU A 259 -11.80 -3.15 -4.22
CA LEU A 259 -11.56 -1.82 -4.77
C LEU A 259 -10.47 -1.10 -3.98
N ILE A 260 -9.58 -0.45 -4.72
CA ILE A 260 -8.57 0.47 -4.18
C ILE A 260 -8.98 1.89 -4.55
N ASP A 261 -9.46 2.63 -3.56
CA ASP A 261 -9.80 4.04 -3.68
C ASP A 261 -9.04 4.81 -2.59
N THR A 262 -7.86 5.29 -2.96
CA THR A 262 -7.02 6.13 -2.10
C THR A 262 -6.22 7.09 -2.96
N TYR A 263 -5.87 8.22 -2.36
CA TYR A 263 -5.08 9.26 -3.02
C TYR A 263 -3.93 9.67 -2.13
N VAL A 264 -2.75 9.78 -2.74
CA VAL A 264 -1.54 10.24 -2.07
C VAL A 264 -1.06 11.51 -2.75
N THR A 265 -0.75 12.54 -1.97
CA THR A 265 -0.09 13.75 -2.46
C THR A 265 1.41 13.55 -2.43
N LEU A 266 2.04 13.63 -3.60
CA LEU A 266 3.49 13.65 -3.77
C LEU A 266 3.96 15.09 -3.88
N GLU A 267 5.06 15.42 -3.22
CA GLU A 267 5.71 16.72 -3.33
C GLU A 267 7.09 16.53 -3.97
N GLY A 268 7.26 17.12 -5.16
CA GLY A 268 8.54 17.09 -5.90
C GLY A 268 9.55 18.08 -5.33
N GLN A 269 10.79 18.06 -5.84
CA GLN A 269 11.87 18.94 -5.36
C GLN A 269 11.56 20.45 -5.51
N SER A 270 10.69 20.81 -6.46
CA SER A 270 10.24 22.19 -6.68
C SER A 270 9.19 22.67 -5.67
N GLY A 271 8.74 21.81 -4.74
CA GLY A 271 7.60 22.06 -3.86
C GLY A 271 6.24 21.91 -4.55
N GLN A 272 6.22 21.51 -5.83
CA GLN A 272 4.98 21.22 -6.54
C GLN A 272 4.32 19.96 -5.97
N ARG A 273 3.03 20.08 -5.65
CA ARG A 273 2.20 18.97 -5.15
C ARG A 273 1.36 18.38 -6.26
N THR A 274 1.37 17.05 -6.34
CA THR A 274 0.52 16.29 -7.25
C THR A 274 -0.18 15.19 -6.46
N THR A 275 -1.51 15.21 -6.47
CA THR A 275 -2.32 14.17 -5.86
C THR A 275 -2.65 13.11 -6.91
N VAL A 276 -2.27 11.87 -6.63
CA VAL A 276 -2.43 10.74 -7.55
C VAL A 276 -3.06 9.55 -6.82
N ASN A 277 -3.86 8.75 -7.53
CA ASN A 277 -4.16 7.41 -7.06
C ASN A 277 -2.89 6.56 -7.26
N PRO A 278 -2.35 5.92 -6.21
CA PRO A 278 -1.19 5.06 -6.36
C PRO A 278 -1.41 3.84 -7.24
N TRP A 279 -2.64 3.36 -7.39
CA TRP A 279 -2.96 2.23 -8.25
C TRP A 279 -2.83 2.62 -9.74
N GLU A 280 -2.17 1.81 -10.54
CA GLU A 280 -2.11 1.99 -12.00
C GLU A 280 -3.49 1.77 -12.61
N ARG A 281 -4.01 2.78 -13.30
CA ARG A 281 -5.34 2.72 -13.92
C ARG A 281 -5.37 1.63 -14.97
N GLY A 282 -6.46 0.88 -15.02
CA GLY A 282 -6.67 -0.15 -16.02
C GLY A 282 -5.93 -1.45 -15.74
N VAL A 283 -5.41 -1.62 -14.52
CA VAL A 283 -4.82 -2.89 -14.10
C VAL A 283 -5.70 -3.60 -13.08
N VAL A 284 -5.96 -4.88 -13.33
CA VAL A 284 -6.55 -5.82 -12.37
C VAL A 284 -5.48 -6.81 -11.90
N THR A 285 -5.25 -6.86 -10.59
CA THR A 285 -4.28 -7.77 -9.98
C THR A 285 -4.99 -8.94 -9.32
N PHE A 286 -4.74 -10.15 -9.80
CA PHE A 286 -5.33 -11.38 -9.26
C PHE A 286 -4.38 -12.03 -8.28
N VAL A 287 -4.88 -12.32 -7.08
CA VAL A 287 -4.06 -12.85 -5.99
C VAL A 287 -4.72 -14.08 -5.34
N PRO A 288 -3.91 -15.03 -4.83
CA PRO A 288 -4.43 -16.19 -4.11
C PRO A 288 -4.87 -15.89 -2.68
N GLU A 289 -4.35 -14.82 -2.08
CA GLU A 289 -4.57 -14.38 -0.70
C GLU A 289 -4.53 -12.85 -0.61
N LEU A 290 -5.19 -12.27 0.39
CA LEU A 290 -5.19 -10.81 0.59
C LEU A 290 -3.80 -10.30 1.02
N ALA A 291 -3.10 -11.07 1.85
CA ALA A 291 -1.73 -10.78 2.23
C ALA A 291 -0.79 -11.20 1.08
N CYS A 292 -0.27 -10.20 0.36
CA CYS A 292 0.61 -10.40 -0.80
C CYS A 292 2.09 -10.40 -0.41
N GLY A 293 2.41 -9.96 0.80
CA GLY A 293 3.78 -9.96 1.28
C GLY A 293 3.90 -9.22 2.60
N TYR A 294 5.03 -8.55 2.78
CA TYR A 294 5.32 -7.83 4.01
C TYR A 294 5.94 -6.48 3.75
N THR A 295 5.64 -5.52 4.62
CA THR A 295 6.41 -4.28 4.77
C THR A 295 7.58 -4.57 5.69
N TYR A 296 8.74 -4.87 5.10
CA TYR A 296 9.94 -5.12 5.87
C TYR A 296 10.44 -3.81 6.46
N HIS A 297 10.66 -3.77 7.77
CA HIS A 297 11.27 -2.64 8.44
C HIS A 297 12.49 -3.04 9.27
N GLY A 298 13.47 -2.13 9.33
CA GLY A 298 14.74 -2.35 10.02
C GLY A 298 14.96 -1.39 11.19
N PRO A 299 16.01 -1.63 11.99
CA PRO A 299 16.41 -0.71 13.05
C PRO A 299 16.83 0.65 12.47
N MET A 300 16.55 1.74 13.20
CA MET A 300 16.97 3.08 12.83
C MET A 300 18.14 3.52 13.70
N ALA A 301 19.25 3.97 13.07
CA ALA A 301 20.44 4.41 13.80
C ALA A 301 20.15 5.57 14.78
N ASP A 302 19.14 6.40 14.50
CA ASP A 302 18.74 7.52 15.38
C ASP A 302 18.21 7.02 16.75
N GLU A 303 17.68 5.79 16.82
CA GLU A 303 17.25 5.15 18.09
C GLU A 303 18.43 4.89 19.03
N MET A 304 19.64 4.72 18.49
CA MET A 304 20.84 4.41 19.29
C MET A 304 21.46 5.65 19.94
N VAL A 305 21.04 6.86 19.55
CA VAL A 305 21.55 8.12 20.08
C VAL A 305 20.76 8.48 21.35
N THR A 306 21.27 8.04 22.50
CA THR A 306 20.63 8.15 23.83
C THR A 306 20.90 9.47 24.55
N ASP A 307 21.94 10.20 24.16
CA ASP A 307 22.32 11.53 24.69
C ASP A 307 21.72 12.69 23.87
N SER A 308 20.70 12.40 23.05
CA SER A 308 20.05 13.39 22.22
C SER A 308 19.18 14.34 23.04
N VAL A 309 19.29 15.64 22.77
CA VAL A 309 18.37 16.67 23.32
C VAL A 309 16.98 16.66 22.65
N ALA A 310 16.83 15.90 21.56
CA ALA A 310 15.56 15.77 20.83
C ALA A 310 14.63 14.78 21.54
N THR A 311 13.34 15.12 21.59
CA THR A 311 12.30 14.16 22.02
C THR A 311 12.11 13.13 20.91
N LYS A 312 12.14 11.85 21.25
CA LYS A 312 12.01 10.75 20.29
C LYS A 312 10.97 9.76 20.79
N VAL A 313 9.97 9.48 19.96
CA VAL A 313 8.95 8.47 20.24
C VAL A 313 8.81 7.55 19.04
N LYS A 314 8.55 6.27 19.29
CA LYS A 314 8.49 5.26 18.24
C LYS A 314 7.17 4.53 18.31
N ARG A 315 6.61 4.30 17.13
CA ARG A 315 5.47 3.40 16.94
C ARG A 315 5.77 2.47 15.78
N GLU A 316 5.85 1.19 16.10
CA GLU A 316 6.19 0.12 15.15
C GLU A 316 7.42 0.45 14.29
N HIS A 317 7.21 0.73 13.00
CA HIS A 317 8.25 1.04 12.01
C HIS A 317 8.61 2.54 11.91
N ILE A 318 7.92 3.44 12.61
CA ILE A 318 8.09 4.90 12.49
C ILE A 318 8.63 5.50 13.78
N LEU A 319 9.72 6.25 13.66
CA LEU A 319 10.26 7.12 14.70
C LEU A 319 9.85 8.56 14.42
N ILE A 320 9.17 9.20 15.38
CA ILE A 320 8.95 10.64 15.39
C ILE A 320 10.02 11.29 16.27
N LYS A 321 10.70 12.28 15.71
CA LYS A 321 11.74 13.05 16.37
C LYS A 321 11.39 14.53 16.36
N LYS A 322 11.46 15.19 17.51
CA LYS A 322 11.12 16.61 17.68
C LYS A 322 12.23 17.37 18.39
N TYR A 323 12.63 18.51 17.85
CA TYR A 323 13.68 19.38 18.40
C TYR A 323 13.57 20.81 17.89
N SER A 324 14.34 21.73 18.47
CA SER A 324 14.40 23.12 18.02
C SER A 324 15.81 23.58 17.63
N THR A 325 15.87 24.66 16.85
CA THR A 325 17.09 25.39 16.49
C THR A 325 17.00 26.84 16.98
N GLU A 326 18.16 27.47 17.22
CA GLU A 326 18.23 28.85 17.72
C GLU A 326 18.49 29.89 16.62
N ASP A 327 19.10 29.48 15.51
CA ASP A 327 19.42 30.36 14.39
C ASP A 327 19.31 29.58 13.05
N PRO A 328 18.22 29.79 12.27
CA PRO A 328 17.00 30.51 12.65
C PRO A 328 16.24 29.81 13.79
N VAL A 329 15.38 30.55 14.51
CA VAL A 329 14.52 29.96 15.56
C VAL A 329 13.43 29.13 14.88
N THR A 330 13.50 27.80 15.05
CA THR A 330 12.51 26.89 14.46
C THR A 330 12.18 25.73 15.39
N GLU A 331 10.97 25.19 15.24
CA GLU A 331 10.57 23.92 15.83
C GLU A 331 10.43 22.87 14.71
N VAL A 332 11.20 21.79 14.82
CA VAL A 332 11.34 20.77 13.79
C VAL A 332 10.67 19.48 14.26
N THR A 333 9.77 18.95 13.44
CA THR A 333 9.20 17.61 13.60
C THR A 333 9.64 16.75 12.42
N LYS A 334 10.13 15.54 12.70
CA LYS A 334 10.66 14.61 11.71
C LYS A 334 10.07 13.23 11.89
N GLY A 335 9.54 12.65 10.81
CA GLY A 335 9.18 11.23 10.73
C GLY A 335 10.24 10.45 9.99
N ILE A 336 10.65 9.30 10.54
CA ILE A 336 11.71 8.45 10.01
C ILE A 336 11.23 7.00 10.01
N ALA A 337 11.44 6.29 8.91
CA ALA A 337 11.29 4.83 8.85
C ALA A 337 12.35 4.23 7.93
N ASN A 338 12.91 3.09 8.33
CA ASN A 338 13.63 2.21 7.41
C ASN A 338 12.65 1.11 7.01
N ALA A 339 11.94 1.27 5.90
CA ALA A 339 10.87 0.35 5.52
C ALA A 339 10.66 0.25 3.99
N ILE A 340 10.19 -0.91 3.53
CA ILE A 340 9.81 -1.16 2.13
C ILE A 340 8.76 -2.29 2.04
N PRO A 341 7.64 -2.08 1.32
CA PRO A 341 6.73 -3.16 0.97
C PRO A 341 7.37 -4.06 -0.09
N VAL A 342 7.31 -5.36 0.12
CA VAL A 342 7.88 -6.37 -0.77
C VAL A 342 6.83 -7.40 -1.12
N TRP A 343 6.58 -7.58 -2.42
CA TRP A 343 5.67 -8.58 -2.96
C TRP A 343 6.36 -9.95 -3.02
N GLY A 344 6.17 -10.74 -1.97
CA GLY A 344 6.90 -12.00 -1.79
C GLY A 344 6.34 -13.17 -2.60
N ASN A 345 5.09 -13.10 -3.06
CA ASN A 345 4.41 -14.13 -3.84
C ASN A 345 3.98 -13.64 -5.23
N ALA A 346 4.70 -12.68 -5.79
CA ALA A 346 4.44 -12.09 -7.10
C ALA A 346 4.41 -13.14 -8.23
N ASP A 347 5.21 -14.19 -8.10
CA ASP A 347 5.26 -15.37 -8.97
C ASP A 347 3.95 -16.16 -9.01
N ARG A 348 3.08 -15.99 -8.00
CA ARG A 348 1.79 -16.68 -7.88
C ARG A 348 0.59 -15.78 -8.17
N CYS A 349 0.84 -14.62 -8.76
CA CYS A 349 -0.18 -13.61 -9.05
C CYS A 349 -0.22 -13.28 -10.54
N PHE A 350 -1.31 -12.67 -10.99
CA PHE A 350 -1.48 -12.22 -12.38
C PHE A 350 -1.79 -10.72 -12.42
N LEU A 351 -1.24 -10.05 -13.42
CA LEU A 351 -1.60 -8.69 -13.78
C LEU A 351 -2.38 -8.73 -15.08
N PHE A 352 -3.51 -8.04 -15.13
CA PHE A 352 -4.35 -7.96 -16.32
C PHE A 352 -4.57 -6.51 -16.71
N ASP A 353 -4.10 -6.13 -17.90
CA ASP A 353 -4.30 -4.81 -18.49
C ASP A 353 -5.63 -4.76 -19.25
N THR A 354 -6.54 -3.90 -18.79
CA THR A 354 -7.89 -3.72 -19.34
C THR A 354 -7.94 -2.67 -20.45
N LEU A 355 -6.88 -1.90 -20.68
CA LEU A 355 -6.84 -0.81 -21.66
C LEU A 355 -6.40 -1.29 -23.04
N ALA A 356 -5.94 -2.53 -23.15
CA ALA A 356 -5.50 -3.12 -24.41
C ALA A 356 -6.67 -3.39 -25.38
N GLY A 357 -6.87 -2.41 -26.25
CA GLY A 357 -7.66 -2.40 -27.49
C GLY A 357 -7.25 -1.26 -28.43
N GLN A 358 -6.26 -0.44 -28.02
CA GLN A 358 -5.54 0.48 -28.87
C GLN A 358 -4.18 -0.14 -29.16
N GLY A 359 -3.99 -0.61 -30.40
CA GLY A 359 -2.73 -1.19 -30.84
C GLY A 359 -1.59 -0.17 -30.81
N GLU A 360 -0.39 -0.67 -30.55
CA GLU A 360 0.75 -0.27 -31.39
C GLU A 360 0.53 -0.72 -32.83
#